data_AF-A0A3L7T452-F1
#
_entry.id   AF-A0A3L7T452-F1
#
_cell.length_a   1.000
_cell.length_b   1.000
_cell.length_c   1.000
_cell.angle_alpha   90.00
_cell.angle_beta   90.00
_cell.angle_gamma   90.00
#
_symmetry.space_group_name_H-M   'P 1'
#
loop_
_entity.id
_entity.type
_entity.pdbx_description
1 polymer ?
#
loop_
_entity_poly.entity_id
_entity_poly.type
_entity_poly.pdbx_seq_one_letter_code
_entity_poly.pdbx_strand_id
1 'polypeptide(L)'
;MPSAQKADITNVDNKATSPAWYLTLWKVPSVLAALAITLGFLLDIAYQPPLLFMMALALGLLLAWFVCIVGKKLNLALVYLLLFIVCLGAFRHFVSARLVTSEDVRHFLGDSVSLCKFKGYLQEEPRLWVGETNNPLRTVPSANRSSAILYLHEMQQNGEWKLVKGNLRMVSNDTLAEFHLGDTVEITGRAKLISAPMNPGEWDYRSFLNQQGIYGEIRINDSSAIRMVEEGSWFNFSSWLCAIRVRAANLLVSNLPTPEGPLAEALLLGDSPLLHNSEWDKFKNTGVLHVLAISGQHLAILGGTLAWLLRALRFKPASIAFMVTLFLLVYALLTGGRPSAMRAVIMVGCFSLGIILRRPAPAIHTLTASWIILAFIQPWDLFSPGCTLSFLATGCLIWVIPKF
;
A
#
# COMPACT_ATOMS: atom_id res chain seq x y z
N MET A 1 -29.74 36.62 -60.99
CA MET A 1 -29.69 36.37 -59.53
C MET A 1 -29.61 34.86 -59.33
N PRO A 2 -28.56 34.33 -58.70
CA PRO A 2 -28.25 32.90 -58.74
C PRO A 2 -28.96 32.10 -57.65
N SER A 3 -29.28 30.86 -58.00
CA SER A 3 -29.87 29.82 -57.18
C SER A 3 -28.89 29.26 -56.13
N ALA A 4 -29.43 28.95 -54.97
CA ALA A 4 -28.70 28.46 -53.80
C ALA A 4 -28.05 27.09 -54.03
N GLN A 5 -26.75 27.00 -53.77
CA GLN A 5 -25.96 25.78 -53.72
C GLN A 5 -26.09 25.18 -52.31
N LYS A 6 -26.91 24.14 -52.16
CA LYS A 6 -26.87 23.27 -50.97
C LYS A 6 -25.62 22.41 -51.10
N ALA A 7 -24.58 22.74 -50.34
CA ALA A 7 -23.42 21.88 -50.16
C ALA A 7 -23.82 20.70 -49.26
N ASP A 8 -23.66 19.50 -49.81
CA ASP A 8 -23.90 18.21 -49.20
C ASP A 8 -22.81 17.92 -48.14
N ILE A 9 -23.17 18.03 -46.85
CA ILE A 9 -22.30 17.76 -45.71
C ILE A 9 -22.56 16.32 -45.26
N THR A 10 -22.24 15.33 -46.10
CA THR A 10 -22.39 13.90 -45.73
C THR A 10 -21.17 13.03 -46.02
N ASN A 11 -20.04 13.61 -46.44
CA ASN A 11 -18.78 12.87 -46.58
C ASN A 11 -17.66 13.47 -45.73
N VAL A 12 -17.70 13.20 -44.43
CA VAL A 12 -16.47 13.13 -43.64
C VAL A 12 -16.18 11.65 -43.46
N ASP A 13 -15.25 11.16 -44.26
CA ASP A 13 -14.65 9.83 -44.15
C ASP A 13 -14.25 9.55 -42.71
N ASN A 14 -15.12 8.80 -42.01
CA ASN A 14 -14.91 8.31 -40.66
C ASN A 14 -13.97 7.08 -40.68
N LYS A 15 -12.85 7.19 -41.42
CA LYS A 15 -11.76 6.20 -41.49
C LYS A 15 -10.61 6.61 -40.56
N ALA A 16 -10.95 6.82 -39.30
CA ALA A 16 -10.02 6.59 -38.21
C ALA A 16 -10.57 5.42 -37.40
N THR A 17 -10.55 4.22 -37.98
CA THR A 17 -10.73 2.96 -37.24
C THR A 17 -9.58 2.87 -36.23
N SER A 18 -9.77 3.47 -35.07
CA SER A 18 -8.91 3.26 -33.91
C SER A 18 -8.87 1.74 -33.67
N PRO A 19 -7.70 1.10 -33.75
CA PRO A 19 -7.65 -0.36 -33.82
C PRO A 19 -8.32 -0.96 -32.57
N ALA A 20 -9.20 -1.93 -32.80
CA ALA A 20 -10.02 -2.64 -31.80
C ALA A 20 -9.20 -3.51 -30.81
N TRP A 21 -7.92 -3.19 -30.58
CA TRP A 21 -7.08 -3.93 -29.63
C TRP A 21 -7.62 -3.85 -28.20
N TYR A 22 -8.38 -2.80 -27.85
CA TYR A 22 -9.02 -2.63 -26.54
C TYR A 22 -10.22 -3.56 -26.33
N LEU A 23 -10.81 -4.13 -27.39
CA LEU A 23 -11.88 -5.14 -27.30
C LEU A 23 -11.34 -6.56 -27.07
N THR A 24 -10.02 -6.76 -27.17
CA THR A 24 -9.39 -8.05 -26.95
C THR A 24 -8.25 -7.92 -25.93
N LEU A 25 -8.59 -7.99 -24.64
CA LEU A 25 -7.66 -8.06 -23.50
C LEU A 25 -6.44 -8.95 -23.77
N TRP A 26 -6.67 -10.09 -24.44
CA TRP A 26 -5.67 -11.10 -24.76
C TRP A 26 -4.60 -10.67 -25.77
N LYS A 27 -4.84 -9.59 -26.53
CA LYS A 27 -3.85 -9.04 -27.47
C LYS A 27 -2.88 -8.06 -26.82
N VAL A 28 -3.09 -7.73 -25.54
CA VAL A 28 -2.24 -6.82 -24.77
C VAL A 28 -1.20 -7.65 -24.01
N PRO A 29 0.09 -7.63 -24.39
CA PRO A 29 1.10 -8.52 -23.79
C PRO A 29 1.28 -8.32 -22.27
N SER A 30 1.09 -7.08 -21.78
CA SER A 30 1.20 -6.78 -20.35
C SER A 30 0.06 -7.38 -19.52
N VAL A 31 -1.11 -7.66 -20.12
CA VAL A 31 -2.19 -8.39 -19.44
C VAL A 31 -1.75 -9.83 -19.16
N LEU A 32 -1.14 -10.50 -20.14
CA LEU A 32 -0.65 -11.88 -19.96
C LEU A 32 0.43 -11.96 -18.87
N ALA A 33 1.35 -10.99 -18.84
CA ALA A 33 2.36 -10.92 -17.79
C ALA A 33 1.73 -10.68 -16.39
N ALA A 34 0.76 -9.78 -16.27
CA ALA A 34 0.05 -9.53 -15.01
C ALA A 34 -0.71 -10.77 -14.52
N LEU A 35 -1.39 -11.48 -15.41
CA LEU A 35 -2.07 -12.75 -15.10
C LEU A 35 -1.08 -13.84 -14.69
N ALA A 36 0.06 -13.96 -15.38
CA ALA A 36 1.10 -14.93 -15.05
C ALA A 36 1.68 -14.69 -13.64
N ILE A 37 1.99 -13.43 -13.28
CA ILE A 37 2.46 -13.10 -11.92
C ILE A 37 1.41 -13.46 -10.87
N THR A 38 0.15 -13.11 -11.14
CA THR A 38 -0.97 -13.39 -10.22
C THR A 38 -1.17 -14.89 -10.04
N LEU A 39 -1.08 -15.67 -11.11
CA LEU A 39 -1.10 -17.13 -11.06
C LEU A 39 0.06 -17.67 -10.22
N GLY A 40 1.25 -17.10 -10.36
CA GLY A 40 2.40 -17.43 -9.53
C GLY A 40 2.13 -17.26 -8.04
N PHE A 41 1.51 -16.15 -7.64
CA PHE A 41 1.14 -15.91 -6.25
C PHE A 41 0.13 -16.93 -5.74
N LEU A 42 -0.91 -17.22 -6.54
CA LEU A 42 -1.93 -18.22 -6.20
C LEU A 42 -1.34 -19.62 -6.04
N LEU A 43 -0.39 -20.00 -6.89
CA LEU A 43 0.30 -21.29 -6.79
C LEU A 43 1.18 -21.36 -5.53
N ASP A 44 1.85 -20.28 -5.15
CA ASP A 44 2.63 -20.24 -3.91
C ASP A 44 1.74 -20.37 -2.67
N ILE A 45 0.59 -19.69 -2.68
CA ILE A 45 -0.42 -19.77 -1.61
C ILE A 45 -0.98 -21.19 -1.49
N ALA A 46 -1.33 -21.82 -2.62
CA ALA A 46 -2.02 -23.11 -2.65
C ALA A 46 -1.09 -24.31 -2.37
N TYR A 47 0.12 -24.32 -2.95
CA TYR A 47 1.00 -25.49 -2.94
C TYR A 47 2.27 -25.31 -2.10
N GLN A 48 2.60 -24.07 -1.73
CA GLN A 48 3.78 -23.74 -0.92
C GLN A 48 5.08 -24.45 -1.37
N PRO A 49 5.43 -24.41 -2.66
CA PRO A 49 6.57 -25.17 -3.19
C PRO A 49 7.89 -24.81 -2.49
N PRO A 50 8.83 -25.77 -2.33
CA PRO A 50 10.15 -25.49 -1.77
C PRO A 50 10.97 -24.50 -2.60
N LEU A 51 11.79 -23.68 -1.95
CA LEU A 51 12.63 -22.66 -2.61
C LEU A 51 13.55 -23.26 -3.70
N LEU A 52 14.24 -24.34 -3.38
CA LEU A 52 15.17 -24.99 -4.33
C LEU A 52 14.45 -25.49 -5.58
N PHE A 53 13.23 -26.02 -5.43
CA PHE A 53 12.41 -26.46 -6.55
C PHE A 53 12.02 -25.27 -7.45
N MET A 54 11.59 -24.15 -6.85
CA MET A 54 11.26 -22.94 -7.61
C MET A 54 12.46 -22.38 -8.37
N MET A 55 13.65 -22.35 -7.75
CA MET A 55 14.87 -21.86 -8.39
C MET A 55 15.32 -22.75 -9.55
N ALA A 56 15.30 -24.07 -9.36
CA ALA A 56 15.65 -25.03 -10.40
C ALA A 56 14.67 -24.96 -11.58
N LEU A 57 13.36 -24.87 -11.30
CA LEU A 57 12.32 -24.73 -12.31
C LEU A 57 12.48 -23.42 -13.09
N ALA A 58 12.69 -22.29 -12.40
CA ALA A 58 12.89 -20.99 -13.05
C ALA A 58 14.11 -21.00 -13.97
N LEU A 59 15.24 -21.58 -13.54
CA LEU A 59 16.44 -21.71 -14.36
C LEU A 59 16.19 -22.59 -15.59
N GLY A 60 15.53 -23.74 -15.42
CA GLY A 60 15.17 -24.63 -16.52
C GLY A 60 14.26 -23.96 -17.56
N LEU A 61 13.28 -23.19 -17.10
CA LEU A 61 12.37 -22.43 -17.98
C LEU A 61 13.10 -21.32 -18.75
N LEU A 62 14.04 -20.63 -18.12
CA LEU A 62 14.84 -19.58 -18.76
C LEU A 62 15.79 -20.18 -19.81
N LEU A 63 16.39 -21.35 -19.54
CA LEU A 63 17.18 -22.09 -20.51
C LEU A 63 16.32 -22.57 -21.69
N ALA A 64 15.14 -23.15 -21.42
CA ALA A 64 14.21 -23.59 -22.46
C ALA A 64 13.72 -22.42 -23.34
N TRP A 65 13.45 -21.26 -22.73
CA TRP A 65 13.16 -20.01 -23.43
C TRP A 65 14.30 -19.61 -24.36
N PHE A 66 15.54 -19.59 -23.86
CA PHE A 66 16.72 -19.23 -24.64
C PHE A 66 16.93 -20.16 -25.84
N VAL A 67 16.83 -21.48 -25.62
CA VAL A 67 16.93 -22.49 -26.69
C VAL A 67 15.83 -22.29 -27.75
N CYS A 68 14.60 -21.98 -27.35
CA CYS A 68 13.51 -21.74 -28.30
C CYS A 68 13.69 -20.45 -29.10
N ILE A 69 14.26 -19.39 -28.51
CA ILE A 69 14.60 -18.16 -29.22
C ILE A 69 15.68 -18.43 -30.27
N VAL A 70 16.78 -19.09 -29.89
CA VAL A 70 17.87 -19.43 -30.81
C VAL A 70 17.37 -20.35 -31.93
N GLY A 71 16.52 -21.32 -31.58
CA GLY A 71 15.85 -22.22 -32.53
C GLY A 71 14.71 -21.58 -33.34
N LYS A 72 14.48 -20.26 -33.21
CA LYS A 72 13.43 -19.48 -33.89
C LYS A 72 11.99 -19.99 -33.65
N LYS A 73 11.75 -20.76 -32.59
CA LYS A 73 10.42 -21.24 -32.17
C LYS A 73 9.76 -20.23 -31.22
N LEU A 74 9.35 -19.09 -31.77
CA LEU A 74 8.85 -17.94 -30.99
C LEU A 74 7.63 -18.25 -30.11
N ASN A 75 6.67 -19.05 -30.60
CA ASN A 75 5.48 -19.39 -29.83
C ASN A 75 5.82 -20.19 -28.56
N LEU A 76 6.74 -21.16 -28.68
CA LEU A 76 7.20 -21.95 -27.53
C LEU A 76 8.05 -21.09 -26.58
N ALA A 77 8.88 -20.20 -27.13
CA ALA A 77 9.61 -19.24 -26.31
C ALA A 77 8.63 -18.40 -25.46
N LEU A 78 7.55 -17.88 -26.04
CA LEU A 78 6.56 -17.12 -25.27
C LEU A 78 5.94 -17.94 -24.13
N VAL A 79 5.61 -19.22 -24.36
CA VAL A 79 5.09 -20.11 -23.30
C VAL A 79 6.10 -20.27 -22.18
N TYR A 80 7.37 -20.57 -22.49
CA TYR A 80 8.42 -20.70 -21.46
C TYR A 80 8.68 -19.40 -20.70
N LEU A 81 8.60 -18.24 -21.38
CA LEU A 81 8.71 -16.94 -20.74
C LEU A 81 7.55 -16.68 -19.77
N LEU A 82 6.31 -17.00 -20.16
CA LEU A 82 5.15 -16.84 -19.30
C LEU A 82 5.23 -17.77 -18.08
N LEU A 83 5.65 -19.02 -18.26
CA LEU A 83 5.89 -19.95 -17.15
C LEU A 83 7.01 -19.46 -16.22
N PHE A 84 8.06 -18.87 -16.77
CA PHE A 84 9.12 -18.24 -15.98
C PHE A 84 8.57 -17.07 -15.15
N ILE A 85 7.71 -16.23 -15.74
CA ILE A 85 7.04 -15.13 -15.02
C ILE A 85 6.12 -15.67 -13.91
N VAL A 86 5.44 -16.80 -14.11
CA VAL A 86 4.68 -17.49 -13.03
C VAL A 86 5.62 -17.88 -11.89
N CYS A 87 6.78 -18.48 -12.19
CA CYS A 87 7.78 -18.83 -11.16
C CYS A 87 8.32 -17.60 -10.44
N LEU A 88 8.56 -16.50 -11.17
CA LEU A 88 9.00 -15.24 -10.59
C LEU A 88 7.94 -14.64 -9.65
N GLY A 89 6.66 -14.75 -10.01
CA GLY A 89 5.54 -14.43 -9.13
C GLY A 89 5.57 -15.27 -7.86
N ALA A 90 5.59 -16.60 -7.99
CA ALA A 90 5.63 -17.51 -6.84
C ALA A 90 6.82 -17.21 -5.91
N PHE A 91 8.01 -17.02 -6.49
CA PHE A 91 9.22 -16.63 -5.76
C PHE A 91 9.06 -15.28 -5.05
N ARG A 92 8.49 -14.27 -5.72
CA ARG A 92 8.27 -12.96 -5.10
C ARG A 92 7.31 -13.04 -3.92
N HIS A 93 6.24 -13.83 -4.03
CA HIS A 93 5.33 -14.08 -2.91
C HIS A 93 6.04 -14.82 -1.78
N PHE A 94 6.79 -15.89 -2.08
CA PHE A 94 7.61 -16.63 -1.11
C PHE A 94 8.53 -15.71 -0.31
N VAL A 95 9.26 -14.82 -0.99
CA VAL A 95 10.20 -13.89 -0.34
C VAL A 95 9.47 -12.94 0.62
N SER A 96 8.29 -12.43 0.27
CA SER A 96 7.52 -11.58 1.19
C SER A 96 6.80 -12.32 2.30
N ALA A 97 6.44 -13.58 2.08
CA ALA A 97 5.47 -14.27 2.92
C ALA A 97 6.10 -15.29 3.86
N ARG A 98 7.08 -16.02 3.34
CA ARG A 98 7.59 -17.25 3.94
C ARG A 98 9.08 -17.18 4.25
N LEU A 99 9.80 -16.19 3.72
CA LEU A 99 11.21 -16.02 4.07
C LEU A 99 11.31 -15.59 5.54
N VAL A 100 11.97 -16.42 6.33
CA VAL A 100 12.32 -16.17 7.72
C VAL A 100 13.82 -16.25 7.80
N THR A 101 14.47 -15.14 8.15
CA THR A 101 15.92 -15.11 8.37
C THR A 101 16.23 -15.60 9.79
N SER A 102 17.47 -16.02 10.05
CA SER A 102 17.89 -16.47 11.39
C SER A 102 17.72 -15.40 12.47
N GLU A 103 17.74 -14.12 12.07
CA GLU A 103 17.57 -12.96 12.94
C GLU A 103 16.10 -12.55 13.12
N ASP A 104 15.14 -13.25 12.51
CA ASP A 104 13.73 -12.84 12.52
C ASP A 104 13.09 -13.04 13.90
N VAL A 105 12.34 -12.04 14.38
CA VAL A 105 11.61 -12.06 15.67
C VAL A 105 10.73 -13.30 15.85
N ARG A 106 10.24 -13.89 14.75
CA ARG A 106 9.42 -15.11 14.76
C ARG A 106 10.14 -16.33 15.33
N HIS A 107 11.48 -16.34 15.36
CA HIS A 107 12.26 -17.40 16.00
C HIS A 107 12.43 -17.21 17.51
N PHE A 108 12.24 -15.98 18.01
CA PHE A 108 12.50 -15.61 19.40
C PHE A 108 11.23 -15.50 20.24
N LEU A 109 10.07 -15.27 19.60
CA LEU A 109 8.76 -15.22 20.24
C LEU A 109 7.96 -16.50 20.01
N GLY A 110 7.29 -16.98 21.05
CA GLY A 110 6.30 -18.05 20.96
C GLY A 110 4.86 -17.55 20.92
N ASP A 111 3.90 -18.48 20.87
CA ASP A 111 2.47 -18.16 20.99
C ASP A 111 2.07 -17.83 22.44
N SER A 112 2.88 -18.26 23.42
CA SER A 112 2.72 -17.92 24.84
C SER A 112 3.30 -16.55 25.16
N VAL A 113 2.67 -15.86 26.11
CA VAL A 113 3.17 -14.55 26.59
C VAL A 113 4.45 -14.75 27.40
N SER A 114 5.51 -14.07 26.99
CA SER A 114 6.79 -14.01 27.71
C SER A 114 7.15 -12.58 28.06
N LEU A 115 7.77 -12.37 29.22
CA LEU A 115 8.37 -11.08 29.56
C LEU A 115 9.66 -10.93 28.77
N CYS A 116 9.73 -9.91 27.92
CA CYS A 116 10.84 -9.67 27.02
C CYS A 116 11.32 -8.23 27.13
N LYS A 117 12.61 -8.05 26.86
CA LYS A 117 13.22 -6.74 26.77
C LYS A 117 13.80 -6.55 25.38
N PHE A 118 13.42 -5.45 24.74
CA PHE A 118 13.74 -5.15 23.35
C PHE A 118 14.38 -3.78 23.21
N LYS A 119 15.20 -3.63 22.18
CA LYS A 119 15.62 -2.34 21.65
C LYS A 119 15.23 -2.25 20.19
N GLY A 120 14.67 -1.11 19.81
CA GLY A 120 14.19 -0.87 18.47
C GLY A 120 13.83 0.59 18.25
N TYR A 121 13.48 0.94 17.02
CA TYR A 121 13.02 2.29 16.70
C TYR A 121 11.54 2.30 16.33
N LEU A 122 10.87 3.41 16.63
CA LEU A 122 9.46 3.61 16.29
C LEU A 122 9.32 3.90 14.78
N GLN A 123 8.49 3.11 14.09
CA GLN A 123 8.21 3.26 12.66
C GLN A 123 7.03 4.18 12.35
N GLU A 124 6.22 4.49 13.36
CA GLU A 124 5.10 5.43 13.26
C GLU A 124 4.94 6.23 14.56
N GLU A 125 4.26 7.36 14.48
CA GLU A 125 3.87 8.11 15.68
C GLU A 125 2.94 7.28 16.57
N PRO A 126 3.17 7.28 17.90
CA PRO A 126 2.25 6.66 18.82
C PRO A 126 0.85 7.26 18.71
N ARG A 127 -0.12 6.42 18.32
CA ARG A 127 -1.51 6.83 18.18
C ARG A 127 -2.25 6.59 19.47
N LEU A 128 -2.89 7.62 20.00
CA LEU A 128 -3.81 7.51 21.12
C LEU A 128 -5.18 7.01 20.61
N TRP A 129 -5.60 5.87 21.12
CA TRP A 129 -6.96 5.38 20.98
C TRP A 129 -7.75 5.77 22.21
N VAL A 130 -8.71 6.68 22.02
CA VAL A 130 -9.67 7.02 23.06
C VAL A 130 -10.67 5.87 23.19
N GLY A 131 -10.76 5.31 24.38
CA GLY A 131 -11.64 4.18 24.64
C GLY A 131 -13.10 4.58 24.60
N GLU A 132 -13.94 3.72 24.03
CA GLU A 132 -15.39 3.94 24.00
C GLU A 132 -15.98 3.77 25.40
N THR A 133 -16.61 4.83 25.88
CA THR A 133 -17.24 4.90 27.21
C THR A 133 -18.69 4.43 27.22
N ASN A 134 -19.40 4.56 26.08
CA ASN A 134 -20.84 4.27 25.95
C ASN A 134 -21.12 3.14 24.94
N ASN A 135 -20.47 1.98 25.10
CA ASN A 135 -20.81 0.81 24.28
C ASN A 135 -21.82 -0.09 25.03
N PRO A 136 -23.09 -0.21 24.57
CA PRO A 136 -24.09 -1.02 25.25
C PRO A 136 -23.77 -2.52 25.30
N LEU A 137 -22.81 -2.99 24.49
CA LEU A 137 -22.33 -4.37 24.45
C LEU A 137 -21.15 -4.62 25.39
N ARG A 138 -20.63 -3.60 26.09
CA ARG A 138 -19.52 -3.75 27.04
C ARG A 138 -19.94 -3.34 28.44
N THR A 139 -19.74 -4.25 29.39
CA THR A 139 -19.95 -3.98 30.83
C THR A 139 -18.85 -3.09 31.42
N VAL A 140 -17.65 -3.10 30.83
CA VAL A 140 -16.50 -2.29 31.26
C VAL A 140 -16.12 -1.33 30.13
N PRO A 141 -16.03 0.00 30.40
CA PRO A 141 -15.56 0.97 29.45
C PRO A 141 -14.19 0.58 28.89
N SER A 142 -13.97 0.88 27.62
CA SER A 142 -12.64 0.67 27.04
C SER A 142 -11.69 1.70 27.64
N ALA A 143 -10.56 1.27 28.17
CA ALA A 143 -9.51 2.21 28.58
C ALA A 143 -8.86 2.86 27.35
N ASN A 144 -8.32 4.06 27.55
CA ASN A 144 -7.42 4.66 26.58
C ASN A 144 -6.19 3.77 26.41
N ARG A 145 -5.64 3.75 25.20
CA ARG A 145 -4.41 3.01 24.91
C ARG A 145 -3.63 3.71 23.83
N SER A 146 -2.32 3.68 23.92
CA SER A 146 -1.44 4.11 22.83
C SER A 146 -0.94 2.89 22.06
N SER A 147 -0.87 3.00 20.73
CA SER A 147 -0.26 1.98 19.89
C SER A 147 0.71 2.56 18.88
N ALA A 148 1.81 1.85 18.64
CA ALA A 148 2.77 2.17 17.58
C ALA A 148 3.37 0.88 17.00
N ILE A 149 4.07 1.00 15.88
CA ILE A 149 4.87 -0.08 15.30
C ILE A 149 6.33 0.12 15.72
N LEU A 150 6.91 -0.92 16.31
CA LEU A 150 8.29 -0.96 16.75
C LEU A 150 9.08 -1.91 15.85
N TYR A 151 10.14 -1.42 15.20
CA TYR A 151 11.08 -2.28 14.50
C TYR A 151 12.20 -2.68 15.45
N LEU A 152 12.39 -3.99 15.64
CA LEU A 152 13.40 -4.53 16.55
C LEU A 152 14.79 -4.52 15.92
N HIS A 153 15.78 -4.20 16.74
CA HIS A 153 17.21 -4.40 16.47
C HIS A 153 17.79 -5.49 17.37
N GLU A 154 17.44 -5.45 18.65
CA GLU A 154 18.01 -6.36 19.64
C GLU A 154 16.94 -6.85 20.62
N MET A 155 17.14 -8.07 21.11
CA MET A 155 16.37 -8.66 22.20
C MET A 155 17.33 -9.15 23.27
N GLN A 156 16.98 -8.89 24.53
CA GLN A 156 17.71 -9.46 25.65
C GLN A 156 17.26 -10.91 25.90
N GLN A 157 18.19 -11.85 25.83
CA GLN A 157 17.99 -13.25 26.20
C GLN A 157 19.08 -13.68 27.18
N ASN A 158 18.69 -14.21 28.34
CA ASN A 158 19.63 -14.69 29.38
C ASN A 158 20.68 -13.64 29.79
N GLY A 159 20.31 -12.37 29.78
CA GLY A 159 21.21 -11.25 30.12
C GLY A 159 22.02 -10.69 28.93
N GLU A 160 22.16 -11.43 27.84
CA GLU A 160 22.87 -11.00 26.63
C GLU A 160 21.93 -10.39 25.58
N TRP A 161 22.44 -9.42 24.83
CA TRP A 161 21.73 -8.83 23.70
C TRP A 161 22.02 -9.63 22.43
N LYS A 162 20.95 -10.12 21.79
CA LYS A 162 21.03 -10.78 20.49
C LYS A 162 20.35 -9.93 19.43
N LEU A 163 20.91 -9.95 18.23
CA LEU A 163 20.34 -9.26 17.08
C LEU A 163 19.02 -9.92 16.69
N VAL A 164 17.95 -9.13 16.65
CA VAL A 164 16.60 -9.56 16.29
C VAL A 164 15.98 -8.50 15.41
N LYS A 165 15.46 -8.90 14.25
CA LYS A 165 14.81 -8.04 13.25
C LYS A 165 13.35 -8.42 13.08
N GLY A 166 12.49 -7.42 12.98
CA GLY A 166 11.07 -7.61 12.69
C GLY A 166 10.20 -6.54 13.36
N ASN A 167 8.97 -6.38 12.88
CA ASN A 167 8.05 -5.43 13.46
C ASN A 167 7.18 -6.09 14.52
N LEU A 168 7.06 -5.40 15.66
CA LEU A 168 6.08 -5.68 16.69
C LEU A 168 5.09 -4.53 16.80
N ARG A 169 3.83 -4.87 17.04
CA ARG A 169 2.84 -3.90 17.48
C ARG A 169 3.05 -3.62 18.96
N MET A 170 3.38 -2.39 19.30
CA MET A 170 3.44 -1.93 20.68
C MET A 170 2.06 -1.44 21.11
N VAL A 171 1.61 -1.88 22.29
CA VAL A 171 0.38 -1.39 22.93
C VAL A 171 0.68 -1.03 24.38
N SER A 172 0.42 0.22 24.75
CA SER A 172 0.56 0.76 26.10
C SER A 172 -0.80 1.22 26.63
N ASN A 173 -1.04 1.07 27.93
CA ASN A 173 -2.21 1.66 28.59
C ASN A 173 -2.07 3.17 28.80
N ASP A 174 -0.83 3.67 28.85
CA ASP A 174 -0.52 5.08 29.03
C ASP A 174 -0.30 5.80 27.70
N THR A 175 -0.46 7.12 27.73
CA THR A 175 -0.18 8.00 26.59
C THR A 175 1.32 8.07 26.33
N LEU A 176 1.72 7.84 25.08
CA LEU A 176 3.12 7.87 24.63
C LEU A 176 3.47 9.17 23.90
N ALA A 177 3.07 10.32 24.45
CA ALA A 177 3.22 11.63 23.79
C ALA A 177 4.68 12.12 23.71
N GLU A 178 5.57 11.56 24.54
CA GLU A 178 6.98 11.93 24.60
C GLU A 178 7.86 11.24 23.54
N PHE A 179 7.29 10.27 22.82
CA PHE A 179 8.01 9.49 21.82
C PHE A 179 7.50 9.79 20.41
N HIS A 180 8.43 9.85 19.47
CA HIS A 180 8.18 10.21 18.09
C HIS A 180 8.73 9.18 17.10
N LEU A 181 8.29 9.29 15.86
CA LEU A 181 8.77 8.46 14.76
C LEU A 181 10.29 8.62 14.59
N GLY A 182 10.99 7.48 14.65
CA GLY A 182 12.43 7.40 14.51
C GLY A 182 13.20 7.32 15.83
N ASP A 183 12.54 7.54 16.97
CA ASP A 183 13.18 7.39 18.28
C ASP A 183 13.54 5.94 18.54
N THR A 184 14.76 5.73 19.04
CA THR A 184 15.21 4.42 19.51
C THR A 184 14.86 4.26 20.98
N VAL A 185 14.08 3.23 21.28
CA VAL A 185 13.53 2.95 22.59
C VAL A 185 13.92 1.56 23.08
N GLU A 186 14.21 1.46 24.37
CA GLU A 186 14.37 0.23 25.11
C GLU A 186 13.07 -0.05 25.86
N ILE A 187 12.44 -1.18 25.57
CA ILE A 187 11.11 -1.51 26.08
C ILE A 187 11.17 -2.83 26.84
N THR A 188 10.59 -2.85 28.02
CA THR A 188 10.32 -4.09 28.77
C THR A 188 8.83 -4.35 28.81
N GLY A 189 8.39 -5.51 28.35
CA GLY A 189 6.96 -5.79 28.27
C GLY A 189 6.64 -7.25 27.98
N ARG A 190 5.34 -7.54 27.98
CA ARG A 190 4.81 -8.88 27.70
C ARG A 190 4.63 -9.03 26.20
N ALA A 191 5.47 -9.85 25.57
CA ALA A 191 5.44 -10.07 24.13
C ALA A 191 4.97 -11.48 23.78
N LYS A 192 4.31 -11.59 22.63
CA LYS A 192 3.95 -12.86 22.00
C LYS A 192 3.79 -12.66 20.50
N LEU A 193 3.77 -13.76 19.75
CA LEU A 193 3.29 -13.73 18.37
C LEU A 193 1.80 -13.37 18.31
N ILE A 194 1.37 -12.81 17.18
CA ILE A 194 -0.06 -12.60 16.93
C ILE A 194 -0.74 -13.97 16.91
N SER A 195 -1.77 -14.12 17.74
CA SER A 195 -2.48 -15.38 17.90
C SER A 195 -3.19 -15.78 16.61
N ALA A 196 -3.13 -17.07 16.27
CA ALA A 196 -3.88 -17.64 15.16
C ALA A 196 -5.40 -17.58 15.44
N PRO A 197 -6.26 -17.60 14.40
CA PRO A 197 -7.71 -17.71 14.57
C PRO A 197 -8.04 -18.95 15.39
N MET A 198 -8.92 -18.80 16.38
CA MET A 198 -9.29 -19.88 17.30
C MET A 198 -10.55 -20.62 16.83
N ASN A 199 -11.37 -19.99 15.99
CA ASN A 199 -12.59 -20.57 15.47
C ASN A 199 -12.53 -20.80 13.96
N PRO A 200 -13.08 -21.91 13.43
CA PRO A 200 -13.25 -22.08 12.00
C PRO A 200 -14.09 -20.94 11.40
N GLY A 201 -13.60 -20.33 10.31
CA GLY A 201 -14.27 -19.20 9.64
C GLY A 201 -14.06 -17.84 10.29
N GLU A 202 -13.30 -17.77 11.40
CA GLU A 202 -12.87 -16.50 11.98
C GLU A 202 -11.93 -15.76 11.03
N TRP A 203 -12.00 -14.43 11.06
CA TRP A 203 -11.07 -13.61 10.29
C TRP A 203 -9.65 -13.80 10.80
N ASP A 204 -8.74 -14.21 9.91
CA ASP A 204 -7.34 -14.46 10.26
C ASP A 204 -6.55 -13.15 10.41
N TYR A 205 -6.63 -12.58 11.61
CA TYR A 205 -5.93 -11.36 11.96
C TYR A 205 -4.40 -11.52 11.94
N ARG A 206 -3.89 -12.70 12.25
CA ARG A 206 -2.45 -13.03 12.18
C ARG A 206 -1.95 -12.90 10.76
N SER A 207 -2.64 -13.52 9.81
CA SER A 207 -2.29 -13.39 8.39
C SER A 207 -2.36 -11.94 7.93
N PHE A 208 -3.40 -11.19 8.30
CA PHE A 208 -3.50 -9.76 7.95
C PHE A 208 -2.34 -8.91 8.47
N LEU A 209 -1.90 -9.09 9.71
CA LEU A 209 -0.75 -8.34 10.26
C LEU A 209 0.59 -8.83 9.71
N ASN A 210 0.76 -10.13 9.49
CA ASN A 210 1.96 -10.68 8.85
C ASN A 210 2.16 -10.09 7.45
N GLN A 211 1.08 -9.84 6.71
CA GLN A 211 1.11 -9.18 5.40
C GLN A 211 1.60 -7.73 5.46
N GLN A 212 1.45 -7.08 6.62
CA GLN A 212 2.01 -5.75 6.91
C GLN A 212 3.42 -5.83 7.53
N GLY A 213 4.00 -7.03 7.62
CA GLY A 213 5.29 -7.29 8.25
C GLY A 213 5.27 -7.23 9.78
N ILE A 214 4.09 -7.21 10.40
CA ILE A 214 3.89 -7.15 11.85
C ILE A 214 3.64 -8.57 12.36
N TYR A 215 4.58 -9.13 13.12
CA TYR A 215 4.57 -10.56 13.47
C TYR A 215 4.15 -10.86 14.90
N GLY A 216 4.25 -9.87 15.79
CA GLY A 216 3.91 -10.03 17.20
C GLY A 216 3.38 -8.74 17.82
N GLU A 217 2.97 -8.86 19.08
CA GLU A 217 2.48 -7.76 19.89
C GLU A 217 3.27 -7.73 21.21
N ILE A 218 3.67 -6.53 21.64
CA ILE A 218 4.19 -6.27 22.97
C ILE A 218 3.23 -5.37 23.74
N ARG A 219 2.83 -5.83 24.93
CA ARG A 219 1.97 -5.09 25.85
C ARG A 219 2.76 -4.54 27.01
N ILE A 220 2.55 -3.26 27.26
CA ILE A 220 3.23 -2.47 28.28
C ILE A 220 2.15 -1.94 29.21
N ASN A 221 2.29 -2.22 30.50
CA ASN A 221 1.30 -1.80 31.49
C ASN A 221 1.58 -0.40 32.04
N ASP A 222 2.84 0.02 32.04
CA ASP A 222 3.32 1.26 32.63
C ASP A 222 4.38 1.86 31.69
N SER A 223 4.23 3.14 31.34
CA SER A 223 5.16 3.89 30.51
C SER A 223 6.59 3.93 31.07
N SER A 224 6.77 3.75 32.39
CA SER A 224 8.10 3.66 33.02
C SER A 224 8.97 2.51 32.49
N ALA A 225 8.35 1.50 31.86
CA ALA A 225 9.03 0.38 31.24
C ALA A 225 9.59 0.69 29.83
N ILE A 226 9.43 1.93 29.37
CA ILE A 226 9.94 2.45 28.11
C ILE A 226 11.01 3.50 28.42
N ARG A 227 12.20 3.29 27.88
CA ARG A 227 13.31 4.24 28.01
C ARG A 227 13.77 4.69 26.64
N MET A 228 13.82 5.99 26.41
CA MET A 228 14.48 6.54 25.22
C MET A 228 15.99 6.32 25.33
N VAL A 229 16.56 5.72 24.28
CA VAL A 229 18.00 5.46 24.15
C VAL A 229 18.64 6.51 23.25
N GLU A 230 17.99 6.83 22.14
CA GLU A 230 18.45 7.81 21.15
C GLU A 230 17.24 8.52 20.54
N GLU A 231 17.32 9.85 20.43
CA GLU A 231 16.33 10.65 19.72
C GLU A 231 16.42 10.44 18.20
N GLY A 232 15.28 10.39 17.52
CA GLY A 232 15.21 10.27 16.08
C GLY A 232 15.90 11.44 15.37
N SER A 233 16.64 11.14 14.30
CA SER A 233 17.26 12.19 13.50
C SER A 233 16.23 13.00 12.70
N TRP A 234 16.24 14.31 12.87
CA TRP A 234 15.45 15.27 12.05
C TRP A 234 15.85 15.29 10.57
N PHE A 235 17.02 14.77 10.21
CA PHE A 235 17.46 14.64 8.82
C PHE A 235 16.86 13.43 8.11
N ASN A 236 16.20 12.53 8.84
CA ASN A 236 15.48 11.42 8.23
C ASN A 236 14.22 11.96 7.53
N PHE A 237 14.09 11.67 6.24
CA PHE A 237 12.96 12.10 5.42
C PHE A 237 11.60 11.68 6.01
N SER A 238 11.54 10.50 6.64
CA SER A 238 10.32 10.00 7.29
C SER A 238 9.95 10.81 8.54
N SER A 239 10.92 11.11 9.42
CA SER A 239 10.73 11.98 10.59
C SER A 239 10.37 13.40 10.19
N TRP A 240 10.95 13.93 9.11
CA TRP A 240 10.58 15.24 8.57
C TRP A 240 9.14 15.28 8.05
N LEU A 241 8.71 14.28 7.27
CA LEU A 241 7.31 14.16 6.82
C LEU A 241 6.37 14.03 8.01
N CYS A 242 6.77 13.29 9.03
CA CYS A 242 5.99 13.13 10.24
C CYS A 242 5.80 14.47 10.97
N ALA A 243 6.87 15.23 11.16
CA ALA A 243 6.82 16.55 11.80
C ALA A 243 5.90 17.51 11.03
N ILE A 244 5.90 17.46 9.69
CA ILE A 244 4.96 18.23 8.86
C ILE A 244 3.52 17.77 9.11
N ARG A 245 3.28 16.46 9.14
CA ARG A 245 1.95 15.89 9.38
C ARG A 245 1.40 16.31 10.74
N VAL A 246 2.21 16.19 11.80
CA VAL A 246 1.82 16.60 13.17
C VAL A 246 1.54 18.10 13.23
N ARG A 247 2.40 18.93 12.62
CA ARG A 247 2.13 20.38 12.53
C ARG A 247 0.85 20.68 11.76
N ALA A 248 0.60 20.02 10.63
CA ALA A 248 -0.61 20.20 9.84
C ALA A 248 -1.86 19.80 10.64
N ALA A 249 -1.81 18.66 11.35
CA ALA A 249 -2.89 18.22 12.23
C ALA A 249 -3.16 19.25 13.33
N ASN A 250 -2.12 19.72 14.03
CA ASN A 250 -2.24 20.74 15.07
C ASN A 250 -2.80 22.06 14.55
N LEU A 251 -2.44 22.47 13.32
CA LEU A 251 -3.01 23.66 12.69
C LEU A 251 -4.49 23.48 12.38
N LEU A 252 -4.90 22.34 11.84
CA LEU A 252 -6.30 22.06 11.54
C LEU A 252 -7.16 22.03 12.80
N VAL A 253 -6.70 21.31 13.83
CA VAL A 253 -7.43 21.15 15.09
C VAL A 253 -7.47 22.46 15.90
N SER A 254 -6.43 23.29 15.86
CA SER A 254 -6.40 24.55 16.61
C SER A 254 -7.14 25.72 15.94
N ASN A 255 -7.29 25.70 14.61
CA ASN A 255 -7.93 26.80 13.87
C ASN A 255 -9.38 26.52 13.46
N LEU A 256 -9.89 25.30 13.66
CA LEU A 256 -11.27 24.94 13.34
C LEU A 256 -12.03 24.49 14.59
N PRO A 257 -13.33 24.78 14.69
CA PRO A 257 -14.16 24.26 15.78
C PRO A 257 -14.29 22.73 15.70
N THR A 258 -14.74 22.13 16.80
CA THR A 258 -15.10 20.70 16.84
C THR A 258 -16.56 20.55 16.41
N PRO A 259 -16.91 19.63 15.49
CA PRO A 259 -16.09 18.52 14.96
C PRO A 259 -15.29 18.80 13.68
N GLU A 260 -15.34 20.00 13.12
CA GLU A 260 -14.75 20.34 11.82
C GLU A 260 -13.23 20.16 11.75
N GLY A 261 -12.49 20.49 12.82
CA GLY A 261 -11.04 20.32 12.90
C GLY A 261 -10.59 18.85 12.79
N PRO A 262 -11.04 17.96 13.70
CA PRO A 262 -10.79 16.52 13.59
C PRO A 262 -11.29 15.91 12.27
N LEU A 263 -12.42 16.39 11.74
CA LEU A 263 -12.93 15.95 10.44
C LEU A 263 -12.01 16.34 9.29
N ALA A 264 -11.50 17.57 9.29
CA ALA A 264 -10.54 18.06 8.30
C ALA A 264 -9.20 17.32 8.37
N GLU A 265 -8.74 17.00 9.59
CA GLU A 265 -7.57 16.15 9.82
C GLU A 265 -7.76 14.77 9.18
N ALA A 266 -8.91 14.12 9.45
CA ALA A 266 -9.25 12.83 8.86
C ALA A 266 -9.32 12.88 7.33
N LEU A 267 -9.92 13.92 6.75
CA LEU A 267 -10.06 14.07 5.29
C LEU A 267 -8.73 14.34 4.58
N LEU A 268 -7.89 15.23 5.14
CA LEU A 268 -6.68 15.71 4.47
C LEU A 268 -5.45 14.86 4.78
N LEU A 269 -5.33 14.39 6.02
CA LEU A 269 -4.20 13.60 6.53
C LEU A 269 -4.56 12.11 6.66
N GLY A 270 -5.83 11.76 6.45
CA GLY A 270 -6.35 10.40 6.38
C GLY A 270 -6.79 9.83 7.71
N ASP A 271 -6.33 10.40 8.81
CA ASP A 271 -6.53 9.86 10.15
C ASP A 271 -6.87 11.00 11.11
N SER A 272 -7.74 10.73 12.07
CA SER A 272 -7.94 11.63 13.20
C SER A 272 -8.28 10.81 14.44
N PRO A 273 -7.34 10.69 15.41
CA PRO A 273 -7.59 10.00 16.67
C PRO A 273 -8.59 10.75 17.57
N LEU A 274 -8.88 12.01 17.24
CA LEU A 274 -9.76 12.89 18.01
C LEU A 274 -11.22 12.84 17.55
N LEU A 275 -11.51 12.22 16.40
CA LEU A 275 -12.87 12.12 15.88
C LEU A 275 -13.66 11.06 16.66
N HIS A 276 -14.73 11.49 17.34
CA HIS A 276 -15.55 10.61 18.16
C HIS A 276 -16.28 9.54 17.33
N ASN A 277 -16.50 8.35 17.89
CA ASN A 277 -17.18 7.25 17.20
C ASN A 277 -18.57 7.63 16.65
N SER A 278 -19.29 8.51 17.36
CA SER A 278 -20.61 9.00 16.91
C SER A 278 -20.54 9.73 15.57
N GLU A 279 -19.43 10.43 15.27
CA GLU A 279 -19.23 11.06 13.97
C GLU A 279 -18.92 10.00 12.91
N TRP A 280 -18.04 9.04 13.21
CA TRP A 280 -17.76 7.90 12.32
C TRP A 280 -19.03 7.14 11.93
N ASP A 281 -19.94 6.93 12.89
CA ASP A 281 -21.21 6.24 12.65
C ASP A 281 -22.14 7.00 11.70
N LYS A 282 -22.15 8.34 11.70
CA LYS A 282 -22.93 9.13 10.73
C LYS A 282 -22.46 8.86 9.29
N PHE A 283 -21.14 8.83 9.06
CA PHE A 283 -20.58 8.53 7.74
C PHE A 283 -20.75 7.06 7.35
N LYS A 284 -20.71 6.15 8.32
CA LYS A 284 -20.98 4.73 8.11
C LYS A 284 -22.43 4.48 7.72
N ASN A 285 -23.38 5.08 8.45
CA ASN A 285 -24.82 4.93 8.21
C ASN A 285 -25.27 5.50 6.86
N THR A 286 -24.61 6.57 6.39
CA THR A 286 -24.87 7.15 5.07
C THR A 286 -24.12 6.45 3.94
N GLY A 287 -23.22 5.50 4.24
CA GLY A 287 -22.38 4.82 3.26
C GLY A 287 -21.23 5.67 2.70
N VAL A 288 -21.03 6.88 3.21
CA VAL A 288 -20.04 7.87 2.73
C VAL A 288 -18.69 7.76 3.46
N LEU A 289 -18.52 6.75 4.32
CA LEU A 289 -17.27 6.47 5.05
C LEU A 289 -16.03 6.43 4.14
N HIS A 290 -16.19 5.98 2.90
CA HIS A 290 -15.11 5.91 1.91
C HIS A 290 -14.54 7.28 1.50
N VAL A 291 -15.28 8.38 1.73
CA VAL A 291 -14.80 9.75 1.48
C VAL A 291 -13.82 10.20 2.56
N LEU A 292 -13.99 9.73 3.81
CA LEU A 292 -13.05 10.00 4.90
C LEU A 292 -11.72 9.27 4.73
N ALA A 293 -11.69 8.19 3.96
CA ALA A 293 -10.46 7.53 3.59
C ALA A 293 -9.83 8.24 2.39
N ILE A 294 -8.56 8.64 2.51
CA ILE A 294 -7.78 9.13 1.36
C ILE A 294 -7.86 8.11 0.23
N SER A 295 -8.51 8.54 -0.85
CA SER A 295 -8.86 7.71 -2.00
C SER A 295 -8.16 8.20 -3.26
N GLY A 296 -8.20 7.41 -4.33
CA GLY A 296 -7.66 7.81 -5.63
C GLY A 296 -8.31 9.10 -6.17
N GLN A 297 -9.53 9.43 -5.76
CA GLN A 297 -10.21 10.67 -6.15
C GLN A 297 -9.53 11.91 -5.56
N HIS A 298 -9.08 11.85 -4.30
CA HIS A 298 -8.34 12.95 -3.68
C HIS A 298 -7.06 13.24 -4.47
N LEU A 299 -6.32 12.18 -4.82
CA LEU A 299 -5.09 12.30 -5.61
C LEU A 299 -5.37 12.76 -7.04
N ALA A 300 -6.48 12.35 -7.64
CA ALA A 300 -6.88 12.81 -8.98
C ALA A 300 -7.20 14.31 -8.98
N ILE A 301 -7.93 14.80 -7.98
CA ILE A 301 -8.24 16.24 -7.83
C ILE A 301 -6.94 17.03 -7.59
N LEU A 302 -6.11 16.61 -6.63
CA LEU A 302 -4.84 17.27 -6.31
C LEU A 302 -3.89 17.30 -7.52
N GLY A 303 -3.70 16.15 -8.17
CA GLY A 303 -2.83 16.02 -9.33
C GLY A 303 -3.36 16.78 -10.55
N GLY A 304 -4.67 16.75 -10.77
CA GLY A 304 -5.34 17.48 -11.85
C GLY A 304 -5.24 19.00 -11.68
N THR A 305 -5.47 19.51 -10.48
CA THR A 305 -5.32 20.95 -10.17
C THR A 305 -3.88 21.41 -10.34
N LEU A 306 -2.90 20.64 -9.86
CA LEU A 306 -1.49 20.97 -10.05
C LEU A 306 -1.09 20.92 -11.53
N ALA A 307 -1.54 19.92 -12.27
CA ALA A 307 -1.30 19.81 -13.70
C ALA A 307 -1.89 21.00 -14.47
N TRP A 308 -3.11 21.42 -14.11
CA TRP A 308 -3.78 22.58 -14.69
C TRP A 308 -3.01 23.87 -14.42
N LEU A 309 -2.56 24.10 -13.17
CA LEU A 309 -1.76 25.27 -12.80
C LEU A 309 -0.42 25.32 -13.55
N LEU A 310 0.33 24.21 -13.57
CA LEU A 310 1.60 24.14 -14.29
C LEU A 310 1.43 24.33 -15.80
N ARG A 311 0.31 23.85 -16.36
CA ARG A 311 -0.04 24.10 -17.76
C ARG A 311 -0.35 25.59 -18.01
N ALA A 312 -1.06 26.25 -17.10
CA ALA A 312 -1.31 27.69 -17.17
C ALA A 312 0.01 28.49 -17.12
N LEU A 313 0.98 28.02 -16.34
CA LEU A 313 2.35 28.54 -16.27
C LEU A 313 3.25 28.11 -17.45
N ARG A 314 2.68 27.47 -18.49
CA ARG A 314 3.36 27.05 -19.74
C ARG A 314 4.52 26.06 -19.56
N PHE A 315 4.49 25.23 -18.50
CA PHE A 315 5.46 24.13 -18.37
C PHE A 315 5.25 23.08 -19.48
N LYS A 316 6.34 22.39 -19.85
CA LYS A 316 6.31 21.31 -20.86
C LYS A 316 5.56 20.08 -20.30
N PRO A 317 4.82 19.31 -21.13
CA PRO A 317 4.05 18.15 -20.66
C PRO A 317 4.86 17.12 -19.85
N ALA A 318 6.09 16.83 -20.25
CA ALA A 318 6.97 15.91 -19.52
C ALA A 318 7.38 16.44 -18.13
N SER A 319 7.63 17.75 -18.02
CA SER A 319 7.93 18.40 -16.74
C SER A 319 6.70 18.39 -15.82
N ILE A 320 5.51 18.66 -16.38
CA ILE A 320 4.25 18.58 -15.63
C ILE A 320 4.04 17.16 -15.09
N ALA A 321 4.18 16.15 -15.95
CA ALA A 321 4.00 14.75 -15.58
C ALA A 321 4.96 14.31 -14.45
N PHE A 322 6.23 14.72 -14.53
CA PHE A 322 7.23 14.46 -13.49
C PHE A 322 6.88 15.17 -12.17
N MET A 323 6.60 16.48 -12.22
CA MET A 323 6.30 17.28 -11.02
C MET A 323 5.02 16.81 -10.32
N VAL A 324 3.97 16.47 -11.09
CA VAL A 324 2.72 15.93 -10.54
C VAL A 324 2.95 14.58 -9.88
N THR A 325 3.68 13.67 -10.53
CA THR A 325 4.00 12.36 -9.93
C THR A 325 4.80 12.52 -8.64
N LEU A 326 5.81 13.40 -8.64
CA LEU A 326 6.63 13.66 -7.45
C LEU A 326 5.80 14.27 -6.32
N PHE A 327 4.96 15.25 -6.63
CA PHE A 327 4.06 15.88 -5.65
C PHE A 327 3.11 14.87 -5.02
N LEU A 328 2.44 14.05 -5.83
CA LEU A 328 1.52 13.02 -5.33
C LEU A 328 2.25 11.94 -4.52
N LEU A 329 3.48 11.59 -4.89
CA LEU A 329 4.30 10.66 -4.11
C LEU A 329 4.61 11.25 -2.72
N VAL A 330 5.05 12.50 -2.65
CA VAL A 330 5.31 13.18 -1.36
C VAL A 330 4.03 13.25 -0.53
N TYR A 331 2.89 13.59 -1.15
CA TYR A 331 1.59 13.61 -0.46
C TYR A 331 1.15 12.23 0.05
N ALA A 332 1.32 11.17 -0.75
CA ALA A 332 0.99 9.81 -0.33
C ALA A 332 1.85 9.36 0.85
N LEU A 333 3.14 9.72 0.87
CA LEU A 333 4.02 9.44 2.00
C LEU A 333 3.68 10.29 3.23
N LEU A 334 3.36 11.57 3.04
CA LEU A 334 2.93 12.49 4.11
C LEU A 334 1.67 11.97 4.83
N THR A 335 0.77 11.32 4.11
CA THR A 335 -0.48 10.76 4.65
C THR A 335 -0.32 9.35 5.23
N GLY A 336 0.93 8.92 5.46
CA GLY A 336 1.26 7.64 6.07
C GLY A 336 1.36 6.47 5.10
N GLY A 337 1.54 6.72 3.80
CA GLY A 337 1.81 5.67 2.81
C GLY A 337 0.63 4.71 2.61
N ARG A 338 -0.61 5.20 2.73
CA ARG A 338 -1.81 4.33 2.65
C ARG A 338 -1.84 3.54 1.33
N PRO A 339 -2.20 2.25 1.36
CA PRO A 339 -2.23 1.42 0.15
C PRO A 339 -3.03 2.04 -1.00
N SER A 340 -4.20 2.62 -0.71
CA SER A 340 -5.03 3.30 -1.71
C SER A 340 -4.32 4.48 -2.39
N ALA A 341 -3.62 5.31 -1.62
CA ALA A 341 -2.87 6.45 -2.14
C ALA A 341 -1.66 5.99 -2.97
N MET A 342 -0.90 5.01 -2.46
CA MET A 342 0.25 4.44 -3.16
C MET A 342 -0.14 3.84 -4.52
N ARG A 343 -1.26 3.12 -4.59
CA ARG A 343 -1.79 2.59 -5.87
C ARG A 343 -2.07 3.70 -6.88
N ALA A 344 -2.73 4.77 -6.45
CA ALA A 344 -3.03 5.91 -7.33
C ALA A 344 -1.75 6.62 -7.80
N VAL A 345 -0.75 6.81 -6.92
CA VAL A 345 0.57 7.35 -7.30
C VAL A 345 1.25 6.47 -8.34
N ILE A 346 1.24 5.14 -8.15
CA ILE A 346 1.85 4.20 -9.10
C ILE A 346 1.13 4.27 -10.46
N MET A 347 -0.21 4.31 -10.48
CA MET A 347 -0.99 4.46 -11.71
C MET A 347 -0.67 5.79 -12.44
N VAL A 348 -0.63 6.90 -11.71
CA VAL A 348 -0.25 8.22 -12.26
C VAL A 348 1.20 8.22 -12.73
N GLY A 349 2.11 7.56 -12.01
CA GLY A 349 3.51 7.41 -12.38
C GLY A 349 3.69 6.62 -13.68
N CYS A 350 2.98 5.49 -13.84
CA CYS A 350 2.96 4.73 -15.08
C CYS A 350 2.45 5.57 -16.27
N PHE A 351 1.38 6.34 -16.06
CA PHE A 351 0.83 7.23 -17.07
C PHE A 351 1.84 8.34 -17.45
N SER A 352 2.43 8.97 -16.43
CA SER A 352 3.41 10.05 -16.57
C SER A 352 4.68 9.57 -17.26
N LEU A 353 5.12 8.34 -17.02
CA LEU A 353 6.26 7.74 -17.70
C LEU A 353 6.00 7.62 -19.22
N GLY A 354 4.78 7.28 -19.62
CA GLY A 354 4.36 7.29 -21.03
C GLY A 354 4.53 8.66 -21.69
N ILE A 355 4.12 9.73 -20.99
CA ILE A 355 4.28 11.11 -21.45
C ILE A 355 5.77 11.49 -21.57
N ILE A 356 6.56 11.17 -20.54
CA ILE A 356 8.00 11.48 -20.50
C ILE A 356 8.75 10.78 -21.63
N LEU A 357 8.46 9.49 -21.85
CA LEU A 357 9.04 8.69 -22.92
C LEU A 357 8.46 9.00 -24.31
N ARG A 358 7.46 9.90 -24.40
CA ARG A 358 6.75 10.26 -25.64
C ARG A 358 6.19 9.03 -26.37
N ARG A 359 5.74 8.03 -25.60
CA ARG A 359 5.11 6.82 -26.13
C ARG A 359 3.61 6.89 -25.91
N PRO A 360 2.78 6.39 -26.86
CA PRO A 360 1.38 6.18 -26.55
C PRO A 360 1.31 5.20 -25.38
N ALA A 361 0.66 5.62 -24.29
CA ALA A 361 0.40 4.78 -23.12
C ALA A 361 -1.10 4.53 -23.04
N PRO A 362 -1.61 3.53 -23.77
CA PRO A 362 -3.02 3.18 -23.66
C PRO A 362 -3.35 2.78 -22.22
N ALA A 363 -4.53 3.20 -21.74
CA ALA A 363 -4.91 3.06 -20.33
C ALA A 363 -4.78 1.62 -19.79
N ILE A 364 -5.00 0.60 -20.63
CA ILE A 364 -4.82 -0.81 -20.24
C ILE A 364 -3.37 -1.17 -19.92
N HIS A 365 -2.39 -0.60 -20.64
CA HIS A 365 -0.96 -0.81 -20.38
C HIS A 365 -0.56 -0.10 -19.09
N THR A 366 -1.07 1.09 -18.85
CA THR A 366 -0.88 1.81 -17.57
C THR A 366 -1.44 0.99 -16.40
N LEU A 367 -2.67 0.48 -16.53
CA LEU A 367 -3.32 -0.33 -15.50
C LEU A 367 -2.53 -1.61 -15.23
N THR A 368 -2.20 -2.38 -16.26
CA THR A 368 -1.45 -3.64 -16.11
C THR A 368 0.00 -3.42 -15.62
N ALA A 369 0.68 -2.37 -16.07
CA ALA A 369 2.00 -2.01 -15.56
C ALA A 369 1.93 -1.65 -14.07
N SER A 370 0.91 -0.89 -13.64
CA SER A 370 0.73 -0.57 -12.23
C SER A 370 0.45 -1.81 -11.37
N TRP A 371 -0.32 -2.78 -11.89
CA TRP A 371 -0.55 -4.07 -11.23
C TRP A 371 0.74 -4.86 -11.04
N ILE A 372 1.56 -4.94 -12.11
CA ILE A 372 2.86 -5.62 -12.07
C ILE A 372 3.78 -4.94 -11.04
N ILE A 373 3.89 -3.62 -11.07
CA ILE A 373 4.73 -2.87 -10.12
C ILE A 373 4.26 -3.12 -8.68
N LEU A 374 2.94 -3.06 -8.43
CA LEU A 374 2.38 -3.31 -7.11
C LEU A 374 2.64 -4.75 -6.64
N ALA A 375 2.56 -5.73 -7.54
CA ALA A 375 2.91 -7.12 -7.26
C ALA A 375 4.34 -7.27 -6.74
N PHE A 376 5.28 -6.47 -7.27
CA PHE A 376 6.69 -6.50 -6.85
C PHE A 376 6.98 -5.64 -5.62
N ILE A 377 6.23 -4.58 -5.35
CA ILE A 377 6.42 -3.75 -4.17
C ILE A 377 5.77 -4.40 -2.95
N GLN A 378 4.47 -4.72 -3.06
CA GLN A 378 3.66 -5.22 -1.94
C GLN A 378 2.65 -6.26 -2.45
N PRO A 379 3.09 -7.53 -2.64
CA PRO A 379 2.27 -8.58 -3.27
C PRO A 379 0.97 -8.85 -2.53
N TRP A 380 0.98 -8.66 -1.21
CA TRP A 380 -0.19 -8.84 -0.36
C TRP A 380 -1.31 -7.86 -0.64
N ASP A 381 -1.00 -6.63 -1.09
CA ASP A 381 -2.04 -5.65 -1.40
C ASP A 381 -2.92 -6.12 -2.57
N LEU A 382 -2.42 -6.96 -3.48
CA LEU A 382 -3.22 -7.49 -4.60
C LEU A 382 -4.44 -8.31 -4.16
N PHE A 383 -4.36 -8.94 -3.00
CA PHE A 383 -5.42 -9.75 -2.42
C PHE A 383 -6.32 -8.94 -1.47
N SER A 384 -6.00 -7.66 -1.26
CA SER A 384 -6.85 -6.78 -0.46
C SER A 384 -8.13 -6.45 -1.25
N PRO A 385 -9.32 -6.47 -0.60
CA PRO A 385 -10.57 -6.08 -1.26
C PRO A 385 -10.49 -4.68 -1.89
N GLY A 386 -9.79 -3.75 -1.24
CA GLY A 386 -9.61 -2.39 -1.72
C GLY A 386 -8.77 -2.30 -3.01
N CYS A 387 -7.75 -3.14 -3.17
CA CYS A 387 -6.99 -3.22 -4.42
C CYS A 387 -7.83 -3.82 -5.54
N THR A 388 -8.46 -4.98 -5.30
CA THR A 388 -9.30 -5.65 -6.31
C THR A 388 -10.41 -4.73 -6.81
N LEU A 389 -11.13 -4.06 -5.90
CA LEU A 389 -12.19 -3.11 -6.27
C LEU A 389 -11.65 -1.90 -7.03
N SER A 390 -10.48 -1.36 -6.64
CA SER A 390 -9.87 -0.21 -7.32
C SER A 390 -9.45 -0.53 -8.76
N PHE A 391 -8.79 -1.67 -8.98
CA PHE A 391 -8.39 -2.10 -10.31
C PHE A 391 -9.59 -2.52 -11.16
N LEU A 392 -10.58 -3.19 -10.56
CA LEU A 392 -11.82 -3.56 -11.25
C LEU A 392 -12.60 -2.32 -11.69
N ALA A 393 -12.83 -1.36 -10.80
CA ALA A 393 -13.52 -0.11 -11.12
C ALA A 393 -12.79 0.66 -12.24
N THR A 394 -11.46 0.78 -12.15
CA THR A 394 -10.65 1.45 -13.18
C THR A 394 -10.71 0.70 -14.51
N GLY A 395 -10.64 -0.64 -14.49
CA GLY A 395 -10.79 -1.47 -15.68
C GLY A 395 -12.17 -1.33 -16.32
N CYS A 396 -13.24 -1.34 -15.51
CA CYS A 396 -14.61 -1.09 -15.96
C CYS A 396 -14.73 0.31 -16.59
N LEU A 397 -14.19 1.36 -15.99
CA LEU A 397 -14.20 2.71 -16.56
C LEU A 397 -13.49 2.75 -17.92
N ILE A 398 -12.32 2.11 -18.04
CA ILE A 398 -11.57 2.02 -19.30
C ILE A 398 -12.36 1.30 -20.39
N TRP A 399 -13.21 0.33 -20.02
CA TRP A 399 -13.93 -0.51 -20.97
C TRP A 399 -15.31 0.01 -21.33
N VAL A 400 -16.03 0.56 -20.35
CA VAL A 400 -17.42 1.02 -20.48
C VAL A 400 -17.51 2.43 -21.02
N ILE A 401 -16.57 3.33 -20.67
CA ILE A 401 -16.64 4.72 -21.13
C ILE A 401 -16.25 4.76 -22.61
N PRO A 402 -17.17 5.11 -23.52
CA PRO A 402 -16.81 5.36 -24.91
C PRO A 402 -15.84 6.54 -24.93
N LYS A 403 -14.71 6.36 -25.63
CA LYS A 403 -13.77 7.45 -25.85
C LYS A 403 -14.41 8.42 -26.84
N PHE A 404 -14.89 9.54 -26.32
CA PHE A 404 -15.36 10.68 -27.11
C PHE A 404 -14.21 11.41 -27.81
#